data_AF-H2XKL0-F1
#
_entry.id   AF-H2XKL0-F1
#
_cell.length_a   1.000
_cell.length_b   1.000
_cell.length_c   1.000
_cell.angle_alpha   90.00
_cell.angle_beta   90.00
_cell.angle_gamma   90.00
#
_symmetry.space_group_name_H-M   'P 1'
#
loop_
_entity.id
_entity.type
_entity.pdbx_description
1 polymer ?
#
loop_
_entity_poly.entity_id
_entity_poly.type
_entity_poly.pdbx_seq_one_letter_code
_entity_poly.pdbx_strand_id
1 'polypeptide(L)'
;RYDVISVINCFCGGLFLGICLLELLPESRAGVTKALTSYGIVTSFPVTEFMIGAGLLLVMFIDHAVSDVCARRNTSQSNDYDVMNEQRTRDDEVNAGGDVTHSRRSSAASLRHVDVTSSESIRTLMLIGMLSIHSIFEGLALGLEVNVSALIQLLLAVSVHKGVLAFGLGLRLFEAFAHKLSTALACAIIFCSASPLGCVVGIFLTPTSPQPNATVPVSAVLECLATGTFLYVTFIEVIPSEFSHNDGVDMTLLILLLGFGAIVGLQFI
;
A
#
# COMPACT_ATOMS: atom_id res chain seq x y z
N ARG A 1 4.76 26.41 2.12
CA ARG A 1 4.73 26.37 3.61
C ARG A 1 4.54 24.90 3.97
N TYR A 2 5.47 24.27 4.69
CA TYR A 2 5.29 22.87 5.08
C TYR A 2 4.19 22.78 6.13
N ASP A 3 3.14 22.01 5.83
CA ASP A 3 2.19 21.56 6.83
C ASP A 3 2.89 20.51 7.72
N VAL A 4 2.60 20.53 9.02
CA VAL A 4 3.15 19.57 9.99
C VAL A 4 2.85 18.14 9.54
N ILE A 5 1.67 17.90 8.98
CA ILE A 5 1.27 16.58 8.48
C ILE A 5 2.15 16.14 7.32
N SER A 6 2.47 17.04 6.39
CA SER A 6 3.37 16.76 5.26
C SER A 6 4.79 16.40 5.71
N VAL A 7 5.32 17.08 6.73
CA VAL A 7 6.62 16.74 7.32
C VAL A 7 6.61 15.35 7.93
N ILE A 8 5.55 14.99 8.67
CA ILE A 8 5.42 13.68 9.30
C ILE A 8 5.28 12.57 8.23
N ASN A 9 4.46 12.79 7.20
CA ASN A 9 4.30 11.86 6.09
C ASN A 9 5.63 11.61 5.35
N CYS A 10 6.38 12.67 5.07
CA CYS A 10 7.70 12.55 4.46
C CYS A 10 8.68 11.77 5.34
N PHE A 11 8.64 12.00 6.66
CA PHE A 11 9.43 11.22 7.62
C PHE A 11 9.02 9.74 7.62
N CYS A 12 7.72 9.45 7.57
CA CYS A 12 7.19 8.09 7.41
C CYS A 12 7.65 7.42 6.11
N GLY A 13 7.74 8.16 5.00
CA GLY A 13 8.32 7.65 3.76
C GLY A 13 9.77 7.19 3.93
N GLY A 14 10.56 7.92 4.72
CA GLY A 14 11.90 7.50 5.13
C GLY A 14 11.92 6.25 6.00
N LEU A 15 11.00 6.15 6.97
CA LEU A 15 10.85 4.96 7.80
C LEU A 15 10.48 3.72 6.96
N PHE A 16 9.57 3.85 5.99
CA PHE A 16 9.16 2.76 5.10
C PHE A 16 10.34 2.31 4.24
N LEU A 17 11.14 3.25 3.72
CA LEU A 17 12.38 2.93 3.02
C LEU A 17 13.36 2.14 3.89
N GLY A 18 13.52 2.54 5.16
CA GLY A 18 14.36 1.86 6.13
C GLY A 18 13.89 0.43 6.40
N ILE A 19 12.61 0.25 6.73
CA ILE A 19 11.98 -1.06 6.97
C ILE A 19 12.17 -1.96 5.75
N CYS A 20 11.90 -1.44 4.55
CA CYS A 20 12.01 -2.21 3.32
C CYS A 20 13.43 -2.71 3.07
N LEU A 21 14.42 -1.81 3.12
CA LEU A 21 15.79 -2.12 2.71
C LEU A 21 16.61 -2.83 3.79
N LEU A 22 16.39 -2.48 5.05
CA LEU A 22 17.26 -2.88 6.15
C LEU A 22 16.65 -4.00 6.99
N GLU A 23 15.33 -4.16 7.00
CA GLU A 23 14.66 -5.17 7.83
C GLU A 23 14.14 -6.32 6.96
N LEU A 24 13.17 -6.04 6.08
CA LEU A 24 12.46 -7.07 5.31
C LEU A 24 13.34 -7.78 4.28
N LEU A 25 14.21 -7.02 3.59
CA LEU A 25 15.11 -7.56 2.58
C LEU A 25 16.14 -8.55 3.17
N PRO A 26 16.90 -8.18 4.23
CA PRO A 26 17.80 -9.12 4.91
C PRO A 26 17.07 -10.32 5.54
N GLU A 27 15.91 -10.10 6.13
CA GLU A 27 15.10 -11.18 6.75
C GLU A 27 14.68 -12.21 5.71
N SER A 28 14.11 -11.77 4.57
CA SER A 28 13.75 -12.65 3.45
C SER A 28 14.95 -13.46 2.93
N ARG A 29 16.13 -12.83 2.83
CA ARG A 29 17.36 -13.52 2.42
C ARG A 29 17.77 -14.61 3.42
N ALA A 30 17.66 -14.32 4.71
CA ALA A 30 17.95 -15.28 5.77
C ALA A 30 16.96 -16.46 5.73
N GLY A 31 15.66 -16.18 5.58
CA GLY A 31 14.60 -17.17 5.46
C GLY A 31 14.82 -18.15 4.29
N VAL A 32 15.09 -17.63 3.09
CA VAL A 32 15.38 -18.46 1.90
C VAL A 32 16.67 -19.25 2.06
N THR A 33 17.73 -18.66 2.63
CA THR A 33 19.00 -19.36 2.87
C THR A 33 18.80 -20.54 3.83
N LYS A 34 18.04 -20.34 4.90
CA LYS A 34 17.65 -21.39 5.85
C LYS A 34 16.84 -22.49 5.15
N ALA A 35 15.87 -22.12 4.30
CA ALA A 35 15.08 -23.07 3.54
C ALA A 35 15.94 -23.92 2.58
N LEU A 36 16.80 -23.28 1.76
CA LEU A 36 17.67 -23.98 0.80
C LEU A 36 18.65 -24.93 1.50
N THR A 37 19.28 -24.48 2.59
CA THR A 37 20.20 -25.28 3.38
C THR A 37 19.50 -26.49 4.00
N SER A 38 18.24 -26.34 4.44
CA SER A 38 17.45 -27.43 5.03
C SER A 38 17.14 -28.57 4.05
N TYR A 39 17.21 -28.29 2.74
CA TYR A 39 16.99 -29.26 1.66
C TYR A 39 18.28 -29.62 0.89
N GLY A 40 19.43 -29.10 1.31
CA GLY A 40 20.72 -29.34 0.65
C GLY A 40 20.80 -28.78 -0.78
N ILE A 41 19.97 -27.79 -1.12
CA ILE A 41 19.94 -27.19 -2.45
C ILE A 41 21.01 -26.10 -2.51
N VAL A 42 22.03 -26.32 -3.32
CA VAL A 42 23.04 -25.30 -3.65
C VAL A 42 22.72 -24.79 -5.05
N THR A 43 22.44 -23.50 -5.15
CA THR A 43 22.15 -22.83 -6.41
C THR A 43 22.91 -21.51 -6.49
N SER A 44 23.43 -21.20 -7.68
CA SER A 44 24.03 -19.89 -7.98
C SER A 44 22.98 -18.85 -8.39
N PHE A 45 21.73 -19.27 -8.59
CA PHE A 45 20.63 -18.39 -8.95
C PHE A 45 20.13 -17.59 -7.73
N PRO A 46 19.88 -16.28 -7.86
CA PRO A 46 19.39 -15.43 -6.76
C PRO A 46 17.88 -15.67 -6.50
N VAL A 47 17.58 -16.80 -5.85
CA VAL A 47 16.20 -17.25 -5.57
C VAL A 47 15.42 -16.21 -4.78
N THR A 48 16.05 -15.61 -3.75
CA THR A 48 15.39 -14.61 -2.90
C THR A 48 14.95 -13.41 -3.71
N GLU A 49 15.85 -12.80 -4.49
CA GLU A 49 15.55 -11.63 -5.31
C GLU A 49 14.50 -11.94 -6.38
N PHE A 50 14.54 -13.13 -6.98
CA PHE A 50 13.50 -13.57 -7.92
C PHE A 50 12.11 -13.59 -7.26
N MET A 51 12.01 -14.11 -6.03
CA MET A 51 10.74 -14.22 -5.32
C MET A 51 10.23 -12.87 -4.81
N ILE A 52 11.12 -11.99 -4.36
CA ILE A 52 10.80 -10.60 -4.04
C ILE A 52 10.29 -9.89 -5.30
N GLY A 53 10.97 -10.07 -6.44
CA GLY A 53 10.53 -9.54 -7.73
C GLY A 53 9.14 -10.05 -8.12
N ALA A 54 8.86 -11.33 -7.89
CA ALA A 54 7.52 -11.90 -8.12
C ALA A 54 6.45 -11.24 -7.24
N GLY A 55 6.74 -10.98 -5.96
CA GLY A 55 5.84 -10.25 -5.06
C GLY A 55 5.55 -8.82 -5.51
N LEU A 56 6.59 -8.11 -5.98
CA LEU A 56 6.46 -6.76 -6.55
C LEU A 56 5.58 -6.76 -7.80
N LEU A 57 5.84 -7.67 -8.74
CA LEU A 57 5.07 -7.78 -9.98
C LEU A 57 3.61 -8.17 -9.71
N LEU A 58 3.35 -9.00 -8.70
CA LEU A 58 2.01 -9.37 -8.28
C LEU A 58 1.20 -8.14 -7.87
N VAL A 59 1.76 -7.27 -7.01
CA VAL A 59 1.06 -6.06 -6.57
C VAL A 59 0.92 -5.05 -7.69
N MET A 60 1.96 -4.87 -8.52
CA MET A 60 1.88 -4.01 -9.69
C MET A 60 0.76 -4.42 -10.65
N PHE A 61 0.56 -5.73 -10.85
CA PHE A 61 -0.54 -6.25 -11.66
C PHE A 61 -1.90 -5.93 -11.03
N ILE A 62 -2.04 -6.12 -9.73
CA ILE A 62 -3.28 -5.80 -8.99
C ILE A 62 -3.58 -4.31 -9.08
N ASP A 63 -2.59 -3.46 -8.83
CA ASP A 63 -2.72 -2.00 -8.89
C ASP A 63 -3.17 -1.52 -10.27
N HIS A 64 -2.53 -2.04 -11.33
CA HIS A 64 -2.89 -1.72 -12.70
C HIS A 64 -4.31 -2.20 -13.05
N ALA A 65 -4.68 -3.42 -12.65
CA ALA A 65 -6.02 -3.96 -12.91
C ALA A 65 -7.11 -3.14 -12.20
N VAL A 66 -6.89 -2.77 -10.93
CA VAL A 66 -7.82 -1.92 -10.17
C VAL A 66 -7.94 -0.54 -10.81
N SER A 67 -6.81 0.07 -11.16
CA SER A 67 -6.77 1.38 -11.80
C SER A 67 -7.48 1.40 -13.17
N ASP A 68 -7.30 0.39 -14.01
CA ASP A 68 -7.98 0.28 -15.31
C ASP A 68 -9.51 0.15 -15.14
N VAL A 69 -9.95 -0.69 -14.20
CA VAL A 69 -11.38 -0.85 -13.88
C VAL A 69 -11.99 0.47 -13.38
N CYS A 70 -11.28 1.19 -12.51
CA CYS A 70 -11.70 2.51 -12.02
C CYS A 70 -11.76 3.54 -13.16
N ALA A 71 -10.74 3.59 -14.03
CA ALA A 71 -10.70 4.52 -15.16
C ALA A 71 -11.85 4.28 -16.14
N ARG A 72 -12.12 3.02 -16.51
CA ARG A 72 -13.25 2.66 -17.39
C ARG A 72 -14.59 3.07 -16.81
N ARG A 73 -14.77 2.94 -15.50
CA ARG A 73 -16.01 3.33 -14.82
C ARG A 73 -16.24 4.84 -14.88
N ASN A 74 -15.21 5.64 -14.69
CA ASN A 74 -15.32 7.11 -14.75
C ASN A 74 -15.59 7.62 -16.18
N THR A 75 -15.00 7.00 -17.20
CA THR A 75 -15.30 7.34 -18.61
C THR A 75 -16.74 7.01 -19.00
N SER A 76 -17.27 5.87 -18.55
CA SER A 76 -18.67 5.52 -18.80
C SER A 76 -19.64 6.48 -18.12
N GLN A 77 -19.32 6.97 -16.92
CA GLN A 77 -20.17 7.89 -16.18
C GLN A 77 -20.16 9.31 -16.78
N SER A 78 -19.01 9.80 -17.24
CA SER A 78 -18.91 11.10 -17.91
C SER A 78 -19.67 11.13 -19.25
N ASN A 79 -19.59 10.05 -20.05
CA ASN A 79 -20.36 9.94 -21.29
C ASN A 79 -21.88 9.97 -21.06
N ASP A 80 -22.39 9.39 -19.97
CA ASP A 80 -23.83 9.38 -19.66
C ASP A 80 -24.34 10.79 -19.27
N TYR A 81 -23.51 11.59 -18.58
CA TYR A 81 -23.82 12.98 -18.26
C TYR A 81 -23.79 13.91 -19.48
N ASP A 82 -22.83 13.74 -20.39
CA ASP A 82 -22.75 14.56 -21.61
C ASP A 82 -23.94 14.29 -22.54
N VAL A 83 -24.36 13.03 -22.70
CA VAL A 83 -25.54 12.67 -23.51
C VAL A 83 -26.83 13.25 -22.92
N MET A 84 -27.01 13.22 -21.59
CA MET A 84 -28.18 13.85 -20.94
C MET A 84 -28.18 15.39 -21.08
N ASN A 85 -27.00 16.02 -21.11
CA ASN A 85 -26.88 17.48 -21.20
C ASN A 85 -27.05 17.99 -22.64
N GLU A 86 -26.58 17.23 -23.65
CA GLU A 86 -26.87 17.48 -25.07
C GLU A 86 -28.36 17.37 -25.39
N GLN A 87 -29.08 16.44 -24.74
CA GLN A 87 -30.52 16.29 -24.96
C GLN A 87 -31.30 17.48 -24.37
N ARG A 88 -30.90 17.95 -23.19
CA ARG A 88 -31.54 19.08 -22.50
C ARG A 88 -31.33 20.42 -23.23
N THR A 89 -30.17 20.60 -23.85
CA THR A 89 -29.89 21.80 -24.67
C THR A 89 -30.67 21.84 -25.98
N ARG A 90 -31.00 20.68 -26.56
CA ARG A 90 -31.88 20.63 -27.76
C ARG A 90 -33.34 20.94 -27.44
N ASP A 91 -33.83 20.55 -26.27
CA ASP A 91 -35.22 20.86 -25.85
C ASP A 91 -35.39 22.36 -25.52
N ASP A 92 -34.35 23.03 -25.01
CA ASP A 92 -34.36 24.48 -24.75
C ASP A 92 -34.24 25.34 -26.03
N GLU A 93 -33.58 24.85 -27.09
CA GLU A 93 -33.51 25.56 -28.39
C GLU A 93 -34.84 25.58 -29.16
N VAL A 94 -35.75 24.63 -28.91
CA VAL A 94 -37.07 24.59 -29.58
C VAL A 94 -38.06 25.61 -28.98
N ASN A 95 -37.76 26.17 -27.80
CA ASN A 95 -38.67 27.09 -27.10
C ASN A 95 -38.16 28.55 -27.02
N ALA A 96 -37.02 28.87 -27.62
CA ALA A 96 -36.40 30.21 -27.56
C ALA A 96 -36.74 31.08 -28.78
N GLY A 97 -38.03 31.38 -28.96
CA GLY A 97 -38.46 32.52 -29.77
C GLY A 97 -38.51 33.79 -28.93
N GLY A 98 -37.37 34.43 -28.67
CA GLY A 98 -37.36 35.73 -27.98
C GLY A 98 -36.02 36.17 -27.40
N ASP A 99 -35.43 37.16 -28.06
CA ASP A 99 -34.47 38.17 -27.60
C ASP A 99 -33.13 37.73 -26.98
N VAL A 100 -32.04 38.21 -27.58
CA VAL A 100 -30.66 37.84 -27.29
C VAL A 100 -30.00 38.97 -26.49
N THR A 101 -29.87 38.79 -25.17
CA THR A 101 -28.89 39.56 -24.38
C THR A 101 -28.25 38.73 -23.26
N HIS A 102 -26.96 38.45 -23.45
CA HIS A 102 -25.88 38.31 -22.45
C HIS A 102 -26.17 37.71 -21.05
N SER A 103 -25.62 36.51 -20.81
CA SER A 103 -24.74 36.22 -19.65
C SER A 103 -24.16 34.79 -19.69
N ARG A 104 -23.26 34.49 -20.63
CA ARG A 104 -22.41 33.28 -20.55
C ARG A 104 -21.19 33.58 -19.68
N ARG A 105 -21.30 33.39 -18.35
CA ARG A 105 -20.10 33.42 -17.48
C ARG A 105 -20.28 32.77 -16.11
N SER A 106 -20.75 31.52 -16.02
CA SER A 106 -20.61 30.75 -14.75
C SER A 106 -21.04 29.28 -14.88
N SER A 107 -20.23 28.43 -15.52
CA SER A 107 -20.42 26.96 -15.37
C SER A 107 -19.13 26.13 -15.37
N ALA A 108 -17.95 26.73 -15.57
CA ALA A 108 -16.68 26.00 -15.51
C ALA A 108 -16.12 25.83 -14.07
N ALA A 109 -16.74 26.45 -13.06
CA ALA A 109 -16.18 26.50 -11.70
C ALA A 109 -16.72 25.42 -10.74
N SER A 110 -17.85 24.76 -11.02
CA SER A 110 -18.40 23.74 -10.09
C SER A 110 -18.03 22.29 -10.44
N LEU A 111 -17.39 22.05 -11.59
CA LEU A 111 -16.92 20.71 -11.99
C LEU A 111 -15.54 20.35 -11.42
N ARG A 112 -14.79 21.33 -10.89
CA ARG A 112 -13.45 21.09 -10.33
C ARG A 112 -13.41 20.59 -8.89
N HIS A 113 -14.52 20.67 -8.15
CA HIS A 113 -14.52 20.36 -6.70
C HIS A 113 -14.91 18.90 -6.39
N VAL A 114 -15.35 18.11 -7.38
CA VAL A 114 -15.80 16.72 -7.16
C VAL A 114 -14.74 15.68 -7.57
N ASP A 115 -13.71 16.07 -8.33
CA ASP A 115 -12.76 15.11 -8.93
C ASP A 115 -11.49 14.85 -8.08
N VAL A 116 -11.02 15.87 -7.34
CA VAL A 116 -9.75 15.79 -6.58
C VAL A 116 -9.88 14.91 -5.32
N THR A 117 -11.04 14.89 -4.67
CA THR A 117 -11.25 14.10 -3.44
C THR A 117 -11.42 12.61 -3.72
N SER A 118 -11.92 12.23 -4.90
CA SER A 118 -11.99 10.85 -5.37
C SER A 118 -10.62 10.27 -5.66
N SER A 119 -9.71 11.03 -6.27
CA SER A 119 -8.36 10.56 -6.59
C SER A 119 -7.55 10.19 -5.34
N GLU A 120 -7.56 11.07 -4.33
CA GLU A 120 -6.86 10.84 -3.06
C GLU A 120 -7.46 9.68 -2.26
N SER A 121 -8.80 9.58 -2.23
CA SER A 121 -9.49 8.47 -1.56
C SER A 121 -9.18 7.12 -2.22
N ILE A 122 -9.19 7.07 -3.56
CA ILE A 122 -8.89 5.85 -4.33
C ILE A 122 -7.45 5.42 -4.08
N ARG A 123 -6.49 6.36 -4.11
CA ARG A 123 -5.09 6.10 -3.81
C ARG A 123 -4.90 5.51 -2.40
N THR A 124 -5.50 6.12 -1.39
CA THR A 124 -5.47 5.59 -0.01
C THR A 124 -6.12 4.21 0.09
N LEU A 125 -7.23 3.95 -0.61
CA LEU A 125 -7.85 2.62 -0.64
C LEU A 125 -6.98 1.57 -1.31
N MET A 126 -6.28 1.93 -2.39
CA MET A 126 -5.31 1.06 -3.06
C MET A 126 -4.14 0.75 -2.13
N LEU A 127 -3.58 1.76 -1.46
CA LEU A 127 -2.54 1.59 -0.43
C LEU A 127 -2.98 0.62 0.69
N ILE A 128 -4.20 0.78 1.22
CA ILE A 128 -4.77 -0.14 2.22
C ILE A 128 -4.83 -1.56 1.67
N GLY A 129 -5.33 -1.73 0.45
CA GLY A 129 -5.42 -3.04 -0.19
C GLY A 129 -4.06 -3.72 -0.35
N MET A 130 -3.05 -3.00 -0.83
CA MET A 130 -1.69 -3.51 -0.99
C MET A 130 -1.05 -3.88 0.35
N LEU A 131 -1.17 -3.01 1.35
CA LEU A 131 -0.67 -3.26 2.70
C LEU A 131 -1.43 -4.39 3.42
N SER A 132 -2.72 -4.60 3.09
CA SER A 132 -3.48 -5.77 3.55
C SER A 132 -2.97 -7.07 2.93
N ILE A 133 -2.65 -7.09 1.63
CA ILE A 133 -2.05 -8.27 0.98
C ILE A 133 -0.69 -8.59 1.61
N HIS A 134 0.15 -7.57 1.81
CA HIS A 134 1.41 -7.70 2.56
C HIS A 134 1.19 -8.34 3.94
N SER A 135 0.26 -7.79 4.71
CA SER A 135 -0.07 -8.23 6.06
C SER A 135 -0.62 -9.66 6.12
N ILE A 136 -1.33 -10.12 5.08
CA ILE A 136 -1.81 -11.50 4.95
C ILE A 136 -0.65 -12.46 4.72
N PHE A 137 0.28 -12.15 3.80
CA PHE A 137 1.44 -13.01 3.53
C PHE A 137 2.35 -13.14 4.75
N GLU A 138 2.63 -12.04 5.42
CA GLU A 138 3.38 -12.00 6.67
C GLU A 138 2.65 -12.78 7.78
N GLY A 139 1.33 -12.60 7.92
CA GLY A 139 0.52 -13.39 8.87
C GLY A 139 0.58 -14.89 8.58
N LEU A 140 0.46 -15.30 7.32
CA LEU A 140 0.58 -16.71 6.91
C LEU A 140 1.95 -17.29 7.28
N ALA A 141 3.04 -16.54 7.03
CA ALA A 141 4.38 -16.96 7.42
C ALA A 141 4.50 -17.17 8.93
N LEU A 142 3.99 -16.22 9.75
CA LEU A 142 3.95 -16.36 11.20
C LEU A 142 3.13 -17.58 11.67
N GLY A 143 1.98 -17.85 11.06
CA GLY A 143 1.14 -19.00 11.40
C GLY A 143 1.73 -20.36 11.04
N LEU A 144 2.70 -20.38 10.12
CA LEU A 144 3.43 -21.57 9.69
C LEU A 144 4.70 -21.86 10.52
N GLU A 145 5.09 -20.92 11.39
CA GLU A 145 6.27 -21.08 12.25
C GLU A 145 5.94 -21.96 13.46
N VAL A 146 6.50 -23.17 13.47
CA VAL A 146 6.27 -24.16 14.53
C VAL A 146 7.22 -24.01 15.72
N ASN A 147 8.35 -23.31 15.55
CA ASN A 147 9.30 -23.10 16.63
C ASN A 147 8.90 -21.89 17.47
N VAL A 148 8.56 -22.11 18.75
CA VAL A 148 8.08 -21.05 19.66
C VAL A 148 9.11 -19.93 19.85
N SER A 149 10.41 -20.26 19.92
CA SER A 149 11.45 -19.24 20.06
C SER A 149 11.57 -18.37 18.81
N ALA A 150 11.55 -19.00 17.63
CA ALA A 150 11.57 -18.27 16.36
C ALA A 150 10.30 -17.44 16.18
N LEU A 151 9.13 -17.99 16.53
CA LEU A 151 7.85 -17.29 16.49
C LEU A 151 7.85 -16.03 17.36
N ILE A 152 8.37 -16.09 18.59
CA ILE A 152 8.45 -14.91 19.47
C ILE A 152 9.40 -13.86 18.87
N GLN A 153 10.53 -14.28 18.30
CA GLN A 153 11.47 -13.37 17.65
C GLN A 153 10.85 -12.69 16.43
N LEU A 154 10.22 -13.46 15.55
CA LEU A 154 9.50 -12.96 14.38
C LEU A 154 8.36 -12.02 14.79
N LEU A 155 7.55 -12.41 15.78
CA LEU A 155 6.45 -11.59 16.28
C LEU A 155 6.94 -10.25 16.83
N LEU A 156 8.05 -10.23 17.55
CA LEU A 156 8.63 -8.99 18.09
C LEU A 156 9.13 -8.09 16.96
N ALA A 157 9.89 -8.65 16.01
CA ALA A 157 10.37 -7.92 14.83
C ALA A 157 9.20 -7.33 14.02
N VAL A 158 8.24 -8.18 13.67
CA VAL A 158 6.98 -7.81 13.00
C VAL A 158 6.23 -6.70 13.73
N SER A 159 6.09 -6.79 15.04
CA SER A 159 5.34 -5.81 15.82
C SER A 159 5.92 -4.40 15.72
N VAL A 160 7.25 -4.29 15.66
CA VAL A 160 7.95 -3.01 15.54
C VAL A 160 7.62 -2.34 14.21
N HIS A 161 7.86 -3.00 13.08
CA HIS A 161 7.60 -2.38 11.79
C HIS A 161 6.11 -2.24 11.51
N LYS A 162 5.25 -3.17 11.96
CA LYS A 162 3.79 -3.05 11.80
C LYS A 162 3.22 -1.85 12.54
N GLY A 163 3.79 -1.46 13.68
CA GLY A 163 3.44 -0.21 14.37
C GLY A 163 3.75 1.02 13.53
N VAL A 164 4.91 1.05 12.88
CA VAL A 164 5.30 2.14 11.96
C VAL A 164 4.38 2.19 10.73
N LEU A 165 4.03 1.03 10.15
CA LEU A 165 3.10 0.95 9.01
C LEU A 165 1.71 1.47 9.39
N ALA A 166 1.19 1.04 10.55
CA ALA A 166 -0.11 1.47 11.06
C ALA A 166 -0.15 2.98 11.32
N PHE A 167 0.93 3.54 11.86
CA PHE A 167 1.06 4.98 12.08
C PHE A 167 1.05 5.76 10.76
N GLY A 168 1.89 5.39 9.79
CA GLY A 168 1.93 6.05 8.48
C GLY A 168 0.60 5.95 7.73
N LEU A 169 -0.03 4.76 7.76
CA LEU A 169 -1.36 4.56 7.18
C LEU A 169 -2.43 5.40 7.89
N GLY A 170 -2.34 5.54 9.21
CA GLY A 170 -3.25 6.38 10.01
C GLY A 170 -3.24 7.85 9.58
N LEU A 171 -2.08 8.39 9.22
CA LEU A 171 -1.95 9.75 8.70
C LEU A 171 -2.63 9.89 7.34
N ARG A 172 -2.43 8.94 6.43
CA ARG A 172 -3.10 8.91 5.12
C ARG A 172 -4.61 8.78 5.23
N LEU A 173 -5.09 7.95 6.16
CA LEU A 173 -6.51 7.83 6.47
C LEU A 173 -7.09 9.13 7.02
N PHE A 174 -6.34 9.82 7.88
CA PHE A 174 -6.76 11.11 8.42
C PHE A 174 -6.87 12.16 7.31
N GLU A 175 -5.91 12.24 6.39
CA GLU A 175 -5.95 13.16 5.25
C GLU A 175 -7.09 12.84 4.27
N ALA A 176 -7.25 11.56 3.90
CA ALA A 176 -8.24 11.15 2.91
C ALA A 176 -9.69 11.16 3.43
N PHE A 177 -9.89 10.87 4.73
CA PHE A 177 -11.21 10.66 5.32
C PHE A 177 -11.47 11.49 6.59
N ALA A 178 -10.83 12.66 6.75
CA ALA A 178 -10.98 13.55 7.93
C ALA A 178 -12.45 13.77 8.36
N HIS A 179 -13.36 13.92 7.39
CA HIS A 179 -14.79 14.17 7.64
C HIS A 179 -15.65 12.89 7.74
N LYS A 180 -15.08 11.71 7.51
CA LYS A 180 -15.77 10.41 7.47
C LYS A 180 -15.06 9.39 8.35
N LEU A 181 -15.06 9.64 9.67
CA LEU A 181 -14.40 8.78 10.66
C LEU A 181 -14.83 7.31 10.58
N SER A 182 -16.10 7.03 10.27
CA SER A 182 -16.59 5.65 10.11
C SER A 182 -15.87 4.92 8.96
N THR A 183 -15.62 5.59 7.83
CA THR A 183 -14.87 5.02 6.71
C THR A 183 -13.41 4.83 7.07
N ALA A 184 -12.80 5.81 7.74
CA ALA A 184 -11.42 5.70 8.19
C ALA A 184 -11.23 4.52 9.16
N LEU A 185 -12.14 4.36 10.12
CA LEU A 185 -12.10 3.28 11.09
C LEU A 185 -12.36 1.91 10.44
N ALA A 186 -13.32 1.82 9.50
CA ALA A 186 -13.55 0.60 8.75
C ALA A 186 -12.30 0.16 7.97
N CYS A 187 -11.61 1.11 7.32
CA CYS A 187 -10.36 0.85 6.62
C CYS A 187 -9.24 0.38 7.56
N ALA A 188 -9.10 1.04 8.71
CA ALA A 188 -8.13 0.64 9.74
C ALA A 188 -8.41 -0.79 10.25
N ILE A 189 -9.68 -1.15 10.47
CA ILE A 189 -10.07 -2.50 10.88
C ILE A 189 -9.71 -3.53 9.81
N ILE A 190 -9.97 -3.23 8.53
CA ILE A 190 -9.59 -4.11 7.40
C ILE A 190 -8.08 -4.39 7.44
N PHE A 191 -7.26 -3.32 7.51
CA PHE A 191 -5.81 -3.46 7.62
C PHE A 191 -5.38 -4.27 8.85
N CYS A 192 -5.88 -3.93 10.04
CA CYS A 192 -5.52 -4.61 11.29
C CYS A 192 -5.95 -6.09 11.30
N SER A 193 -7.06 -6.45 10.65
CA SER A 193 -7.57 -7.83 10.58
C SER A 193 -6.78 -8.72 9.62
N ALA A 194 -6.00 -8.15 8.71
CA ALA A 194 -5.30 -8.86 7.66
C ALA A 194 -4.24 -9.85 8.20
N SER A 195 -3.41 -9.43 9.17
CA SER A 195 -2.40 -10.33 9.76
C SER A 195 -2.97 -11.41 10.68
N PRO A 196 -3.94 -11.12 11.58
CA PRO A 196 -4.64 -12.17 12.31
C PRO A 196 -5.29 -13.19 11.37
N LEU A 197 -5.91 -12.74 10.28
CA LEU A 197 -6.49 -13.63 9.27
C LEU A 197 -5.42 -14.52 8.63
N GLY A 198 -4.31 -13.93 8.16
CA GLY A 198 -3.18 -14.68 7.61
C GLY A 198 -2.63 -15.70 8.60
N CYS A 199 -2.45 -15.31 9.87
CA CYS A 199 -1.94 -16.17 10.93
C CYS A 199 -2.87 -17.35 11.21
N VAL A 200 -4.17 -17.11 11.35
CA VAL A 200 -5.16 -18.18 11.54
C VAL A 200 -5.11 -19.16 10.38
N VAL A 201 -5.09 -18.66 9.13
CA VAL A 201 -4.98 -19.53 7.95
C VAL A 201 -3.66 -20.31 7.95
N GLY A 202 -2.54 -19.68 8.32
CA GLY A 202 -1.23 -20.33 8.42
C GLY A 202 -1.25 -21.48 9.43
N ILE A 203 -1.85 -21.27 10.60
CA ILE A 203 -2.02 -22.31 11.63
C ILE A 203 -2.82 -23.50 11.09
N PHE A 204 -3.90 -23.25 10.33
CA PHE A 204 -4.68 -24.33 9.72
C PHE A 204 -3.92 -25.09 8.62
N LEU A 205 -2.97 -24.46 7.95
CA LEU A 205 -2.13 -25.07 6.92
C LEU A 205 -0.92 -25.81 7.50
N THR A 206 -0.58 -25.58 8.77
CA THR A 206 0.52 -26.25 9.45
C THR A 206 0.26 -27.76 9.54
N PRO A 207 1.14 -28.62 8.97
CA PRO A 207 0.95 -30.07 8.96
C PRO A 207 0.88 -30.65 10.38
N THR A 208 -0.07 -31.57 10.59
CA THR A 208 -0.23 -32.28 11.87
C THR A 208 0.81 -33.36 12.11
N SER A 209 1.50 -33.82 11.05
CA SER A 209 2.61 -34.77 11.16
C SER A 209 3.94 -33.99 11.22
N PRO A 210 4.77 -34.21 12.25
CA PRO A 210 5.96 -33.42 12.49
C PRO A 210 7.08 -33.84 11.52
N GLN A 211 7.01 -33.35 10.28
CA GLN A 211 8.20 -33.19 9.46
C GLN A 211 8.79 -31.82 9.78
N PRO A 212 9.94 -31.75 10.48
CA PRO A 212 10.43 -30.51 11.08
C PRO A 212 10.75 -29.39 10.08
N ASN A 213 10.82 -29.69 8.77
CA ASN A 213 11.25 -28.74 7.75
C ASN A 213 10.20 -28.47 6.65
N ALA A 214 9.02 -29.07 6.70
CA ALA A 214 8.07 -29.03 5.58
C ALA A 214 7.47 -27.63 5.34
N THR A 215 7.35 -26.80 6.38
CA THR A 215 6.76 -25.45 6.29
C THR A 215 7.78 -24.35 6.01
N VAL A 216 9.07 -24.61 6.25
CA VAL A 216 10.17 -23.63 6.12
C VAL A 216 10.28 -23.04 4.70
N PRO A 217 10.15 -23.82 3.60
CA PRO A 217 10.17 -23.23 2.27
C PRO A 217 8.95 -22.36 2.00
N VAL A 218 7.78 -22.73 2.51
CA VAL A 218 6.52 -21.99 2.27
C VAL A 218 6.53 -20.65 3.01
N SER A 219 6.97 -20.61 4.27
CA SER A 219 7.12 -19.35 5.02
C SER A 219 8.13 -18.43 4.35
N ALA A 220 9.29 -18.94 3.93
CA ALA A 220 10.30 -18.16 3.21
C ALA A 220 9.76 -17.59 1.88
N VAL A 221 8.89 -18.35 1.18
CA VAL A 221 8.21 -17.84 -0.02
C VAL A 221 7.30 -16.67 0.31
N LEU A 222 6.45 -16.84 1.33
CA LEU A 222 5.49 -15.83 1.74
C LEU A 222 6.18 -14.55 2.22
N GLU A 223 7.28 -14.66 2.98
CA GLU A 223 8.10 -13.53 3.42
C GLU A 223 8.72 -12.77 2.24
N CYS A 224 9.24 -13.49 1.24
CA CYS A 224 9.76 -12.85 0.02
C CYS A 224 8.66 -12.13 -0.76
N LEU A 225 7.48 -12.75 -0.90
CA LEU A 225 6.35 -12.12 -1.57
C LEU A 225 5.88 -10.88 -0.80
N ALA A 226 5.79 -10.95 0.52
CA ALA A 226 5.48 -9.80 1.40
C ALA A 226 6.52 -8.69 1.27
N THR A 227 7.81 -9.03 1.20
CA THR A 227 8.87 -8.04 0.98
C THR A 227 8.74 -7.37 -0.39
N GLY A 228 8.41 -8.14 -1.42
CA GLY A 228 8.12 -7.62 -2.75
C GLY A 228 6.93 -6.65 -2.79
N THR A 229 5.84 -7.00 -2.08
CA THR A 229 4.67 -6.11 -1.98
C THR A 229 5.02 -4.81 -1.27
N PHE A 230 5.82 -4.88 -0.20
CA PHE A 230 6.25 -3.71 0.55
C PHE A 230 7.22 -2.82 -0.24
N LEU A 231 8.08 -3.43 -1.06
CA LEU A 231 8.97 -2.71 -1.98
C LEU A 231 8.15 -1.90 -2.99
N TYR A 232 7.11 -2.49 -3.57
CA TYR A 232 6.18 -1.75 -4.45
C TYR A 232 5.55 -0.56 -3.72
N VAL A 233 4.94 -0.81 -2.55
CA VAL A 233 4.29 0.23 -1.76
C VAL A 233 5.26 1.36 -1.41
N THR A 234 6.49 1.05 -1.05
CA THR A 234 7.47 2.05 -0.65
C THR A 234 7.92 2.90 -1.84
N PHE A 235 8.38 2.27 -2.92
CA PHE A 235 9.05 2.97 -4.02
C PHE A 235 8.10 3.56 -5.07
N ILE A 236 6.93 2.95 -5.26
CA ILE A 236 6.01 3.32 -6.33
C ILE A 236 4.83 4.14 -5.80
N GLU A 237 4.40 3.86 -4.58
CA GLU A 237 3.21 4.50 -4.00
C GLU A 237 3.59 5.60 -2.99
N VAL A 238 4.36 5.28 -1.95
CA VAL A 238 4.64 6.21 -0.84
C VAL A 238 5.66 7.28 -1.24
N ILE A 239 6.88 6.90 -1.64
CA ILE A 239 7.95 7.87 -1.93
C ILE A 239 7.54 8.90 -3.00
N PRO A 240 7.03 8.50 -4.19
CA PRO A 240 6.62 9.46 -5.21
C PRO A 240 5.51 10.40 -4.75
N SER A 241 4.58 9.91 -3.91
CA SER A 241 3.50 10.73 -3.37
C SER A 241 4.03 11.90 -2.51
N GLU A 242 5.12 11.70 -1.77
CA GLU A 242 5.75 12.74 -0.95
C GLU A 242 6.40 13.85 -1.79
N PHE A 243 6.99 13.48 -2.94
CA PHE A 243 7.59 14.44 -3.86
C PHE A 243 6.52 15.19 -4.66
N SER A 244 5.36 14.59 -4.93
CA SER A 244 4.26 15.28 -5.63
C SER A 244 3.56 16.35 -4.77
N HIS A 245 3.62 16.22 -3.45
CA HIS A 245 2.95 17.12 -2.50
C HIS A 245 3.82 18.27 -2.01
N ASN A 246 5.14 18.23 -2.25
CA ASN A 246 6.10 19.20 -1.71
C ASN A 246 6.81 19.99 -2.81
N ASP A 247 6.77 21.33 -2.71
CA ASP A 247 7.46 22.23 -3.64
C ASP A 247 8.99 22.27 -3.46
N GLY A 248 9.52 21.74 -2.34
CA GLY A 248 10.94 21.83 -1.97
C GLY A 248 11.62 20.46 -1.87
N VAL A 249 12.13 19.97 -2.99
CA VAL A 249 12.78 18.65 -3.14
C VAL A 249 13.89 18.41 -2.10
N ASP A 250 14.74 19.41 -1.84
CA ASP A 250 15.88 19.27 -0.93
C ASP A 250 15.46 18.98 0.52
N MET A 251 14.39 19.61 0.99
CA MET A 251 13.88 19.41 2.36
C MET A 251 13.14 18.09 2.48
N THR A 252 12.35 17.71 1.47
CA THR A 252 11.73 16.39 1.40
C THR A 252 12.79 15.30 1.45
N LEU A 253 13.89 15.44 0.70
CA LEU A 253 14.99 14.48 0.74
C LEU A 253 15.66 14.42 2.12
N LEU A 254 15.89 15.57 2.78
CA LEU A 254 16.49 15.62 4.11
C LEU A 254 15.61 14.93 5.16
N ILE A 255 14.30 15.18 5.13
CA ILE A 255 13.34 14.56 6.05
C ILE A 255 13.22 13.04 5.80
N LEU A 256 13.22 12.63 4.53
CA LEU A 256 13.23 11.21 4.16
C LEU A 256 14.52 10.52 4.63
N LEU A 257 15.68 11.18 4.49
CA LEU A 257 16.95 10.69 5.01
C LEU A 257 16.92 10.57 6.55
N LEU A 258 16.28 11.51 7.24
CA LEU A 258 16.11 11.46 8.69
C LEU A 258 15.26 10.25 9.11
N GLY A 259 14.15 9.99 8.41
CA GLY A 259 13.33 8.80 8.65
C GLY A 259 14.09 7.49 8.40
N PHE A 260 14.80 7.41 7.27
CA PHE A 260 15.66 6.26 6.98
C PHE A 260 16.73 6.06 8.07
N GLY A 261 17.39 7.14 8.48
CA GLY A 261 18.38 7.15 9.55
C GLY A 261 17.83 6.72 10.91
N ALA A 262 16.56 6.97 11.19
CA ALA A 262 15.91 6.50 12.42
C ALA A 262 15.81 4.97 12.46
N ILE A 263 15.46 4.32 11.34
CA ILE A 263 15.47 2.85 11.26
C ILE A 263 16.89 2.30 11.36
N VAL A 264 17.87 2.94 10.71
CA VAL A 264 19.29 2.58 10.87
C VAL A 264 19.66 2.61 12.36
N GLY A 265 19.36 3.70 13.06
CA GLY A 265 19.63 3.84 14.49
C GLY A 265 18.95 2.77 15.34
N LEU A 266 17.70 2.41 15.03
CA LEU A 266 16.95 1.37 15.72
C LEU A 266 17.61 -0.01 15.58
N GLN A 267 18.17 -0.33 14.41
CA GLN A 267 18.83 -1.62 14.17
C GLN A 267 20.21 -1.75 14.82
N PHE A 268 20.84 -0.64 15.20
CA PHE A 268 22.15 -0.65 15.88
C PHE A 268 22.05 -0.86 17.40
N ILE A 269 20.86 -0.75 17.99
CA ILE A 269 20.59 -0.91 19.44
C ILE A 269 20.18 -2.35 19.72
#